data_AF-A0A2D4SMN4-F1
#
_entry.id   AF-A0A2D4SMN4-F1
#
_cell.length_a   1.000
_cell.length_b   1.000
_cell.length_c   1.000
_cell.angle_alpha   90.00
_cell.angle_beta   90.00
_cell.angle_gamma   90.00
#
_symmetry.space_group_name_H-M   'P 1'
#
loop_
_entity.id
_entity.type
_entity.pdbx_description
1 polymer ?
#
loop_
_entity_poly.entity_id
_entity_poly.type
_entity_poly.pdbx_seq_one_letter_code
_entity_poly.pdbx_strand_id
1 'polypeptide(L)'
;MKKRIIVGILAGCLGCQEKENTSFSSSSSSVGTSSTVREKQESWDLELGSGVDILFFGDTSGSMTQELQTLGEEVSQFIEELVLYTDDWQLIAVTGPDGCGVGGVLKANTANYSDIFAEGIITPPGEDLVDEWGLYNVQMALEESSDGGCNEGFIREEARLHVIFISDEDDNSPGWDSGNPAYWKEYYSAITSHKKDFEQVMFSGIIGPVPDGCDDVEPGHGYADLISETEGENLSICDNWQTDISRLVDATISYPLFSLEKVPIESSIQVIIDGETQNAWDYESERNAVYFEEDPPKLGNDVRIIYDYYFD
;
A
#
# COMPACT_ATOMS: atom_id res chain seq x y z
N MET A 1 -59.28 -19.87 4.10
CA MET A 1 -59.91 -20.62 5.21
C MET A 1 -59.24 -20.19 6.51
N LYS A 2 -59.94 -19.38 7.30
CA LYS A 2 -60.45 -19.67 8.66
C LYS A 2 -59.43 -19.52 9.81
N LYS A 3 -59.63 -18.38 10.48
CA LYS A 3 -59.39 -18.00 11.89
C LYS A 3 -59.58 -19.10 12.95
N ARG A 4 -58.86 -18.83 14.06
CA ARG A 4 -59.15 -19.05 15.51
C ARG A 4 -59.03 -20.47 16.07
N ILE A 5 -58.42 -20.57 17.26
CA ILE A 5 -59.11 -20.92 18.51
C ILE A 5 -58.26 -20.50 19.74
N ILE A 6 -58.94 -19.84 20.67
CA ILE A 6 -58.61 -19.55 22.08
C ILE A 6 -59.18 -20.71 22.91
N VAL A 7 -58.61 -21.04 24.08
CA VAL A 7 -59.33 -21.24 25.38
C VAL A 7 -58.42 -21.95 26.38
N GLY A 8 -58.41 -21.42 27.61
CA GLY A 8 -57.90 -22.07 28.82
C GLY A 8 -58.08 -21.17 30.05
N ILE A 9 -59.33 -21.05 30.53
CA ILE A 9 -59.73 -20.37 31.78
C ILE A 9 -59.73 -21.39 32.94
N LEU A 10 -59.40 -20.95 34.16
CA LEU A 10 -60.06 -21.20 35.47
C LEU A 10 -59.02 -21.00 36.59
N ALA A 11 -59.28 -20.52 37.81
CA ALA A 11 -60.36 -19.77 38.44
C ALA A 11 -59.90 -19.45 39.88
N GLY A 12 -60.29 -18.29 40.41
CA GLY A 12 -60.65 -18.08 41.83
C GLY A 12 -59.55 -17.81 42.85
N CYS A 13 -59.56 -16.61 43.44
CA CYS A 13 -60.05 -16.47 44.82
C CYS A 13 -60.42 -15.03 45.17
N LEU A 14 -61.47 -14.92 45.98
CA LEU A 14 -62.05 -13.71 46.57
C LEU A 14 -61.15 -13.12 47.66
N GLY A 15 -61.08 -11.78 47.70
CA GLY A 15 -61.10 -10.98 48.92
C GLY A 15 -59.81 -10.86 49.74
N CYS A 16 -59.24 -9.66 49.79
CA CYS A 16 -59.08 -8.88 51.02
C CYS A 16 -58.49 -7.50 50.71
N GLN A 17 -59.09 -6.45 51.28
CA GLN A 17 -58.57 -5.09 51.31
C GLN A 17 -57.53 -4.93 52.43
N GLU A 18 -56.76 -3.86 52.26
CA GLU A 18 -56.01 -3.04 53.25
C GLU A 18 -54.50 -3.29 53.42
N LYS A 19 -53.77 -2.28 52.92
CA LYS A 19 -52.66 -1.52 53.54
C LYS A 19 -51.52 -2.32 54.15
N GLU A 20 -50.31 -2.10 53.61
CA GLU A 20 -49.27 -1.38 54.34
C GLU A 20 -48.17 -0.85 53.41
N ASN A 21 -47.75 0.38 53.69
CA ASN A 21 -46.63 1.08 53.10
C ASN A 21 -45.32 0.31 53.35
N THR A 22 -44.61 -0.07 52.31
CA THR A 22 -43.14 -0.09 52.33
C THR A 22 -42.62 0.43 50.99
N SER A 23 -42.02 1.61 51.05
CA SER A 23 -41.27 2.21 49.94
C SER A 23 -40.05 1.34 49.61
N PHE A 24 -40.09 0.64 48.48
CA PHE A 24 -38.90 0.03 47.90
C PHE A 24 -38.28 1.03 46.93
N SER A 25 -37.24 1.73 47.38
CA SER A 25 -36.37 2.52 46.53
C SER A 25 -35.58 1.57 45.64
N SER A 26 -36.03 1.35 44.41
CA SER A 26 -35.18 0.79 43.36
C SER A 26 -34.19 1.88 42.95
N SER A 27 -33.04 1.93 43.62
CA SER A 27 -31.87 2.61 43.08
C SER A 27 -31.45 1.86 41.82
N SER A 28 -31.85 2.34 40.65
CA SER A 28 -31.21 1.97 39.40
C SER A 28 -29.80 2.56 39.45
N SER A 29 -28.86 1.78 39.95
CA SER A 29 -27.44 2.00 39.70
C SER A 29 -27.22 1.76 38.21
N SER A 30 -27.45 2.79 37.40
CA SER A 30 -26.80 2.92 36.12
C SER A 30 -25.32 3.05 36.42
N VAL A 31 -24.60 1.94 36.31
CA VAL A 31 -23.14 1.97 36.16
C VAL A 31 -22.94 2.61 34.78
N GLY A 32 -22.89 3.94 34.76
CA GLY A 32 -22.34 4.67 33.63
C GLY A 32 -20.86 4.36 33.63
N THR A 33 -20.44 3.43 32.78
CA THR A 33 -19.07 3.40 32.29
C THR A 33 -18.87 4.70 31.55
N SER A 34 -18.38 5.72 32.25
CA SER A 34 -17.89 6.94 31.63
C SER A 34 -16.63 6.54 30.88
N SER A 35 -16.75 6.27 29.58
CA SER A 35 -15.59 6.13 28.71
C SER A 35 -14.81 7.45 28.80
N THR A 36 -13.53 7.36 29.12
CA THR A 36 -12.68 8.55 29.23
C THR A 36 -12.21 8.89 27.83
N VAL A 37 -12.42 10.12 27.37
CA VAL A 37 -11.89 10.58 26.08
C VAL A 37 -10.51 11.19 26.30
N ARG A 38 -9.55 10.86 25.44
CA ARG A 38 -8.22 11.47 25.39
C ARG A 38 -7.94 11.95 23.97
N GLU A 39 -7.22 13.04 23.86
CA GLU A 39 -6.68 13.55 22.59
C GLU A 39 -5.33 12.87 22.32
N LYS A 40 -5.09 12.54 21.06
CA LYS A 40 -3.79 12.13 20.54
C LYS A 40 -3.38 13.05 19.39
N GLN A 41 -2.09 13.32 19.31
CA GLN A 41 -1.45 13.95 18.16
C GLN A 41 -0.38 13.00 17.63
N GLU A 42 -0.42 12.76 16.33
CA GLU A 42 0.58 12.02 15.57
C GLU A 42 1.18 12.94 14.51
N SER A 43 2.43 12.71 14.13
CA SER A 43 3.15 13.58 13.18
C SER A 43 4.08 12.76 12.32
N TRP A 44 4.11 13.08 11.03
CA TRP A 44 4.97 12.50 10.01
C TRP A 44 5.81 13.63 9.43
N ASP A 45 7.12 13.52 9.56
CA ASP A 45 8.06 14.39 8.87
C ASP A 45 8.49 13.67 7.59
N LEU A 46 7.91 14.08 6.46
CA LEU A 46 8.21 13.48 5.16
C LEU A 46 9.53 14.06 4.64
N GLU A 47 10.62 13.99 5.41
CA GLU A 47 11.84 14.76 5.20
C GLU A 47 12.32 14.68 3.73
N LEU A 48 12.58 15.83 3.09
CA LEU A 48 13.15 15.87 1.72
C LEU A 48 14.48 15.10 1.60
N GLY A 49 15.20 14.90 2.72
CA GLY A 49 16.46 14.18 2.79
C GLY A 49 16.34 12.69 3.13
N SER A 50 15.12 12.16 3.27
CA SER A 50 14.91 10.73 3.47
C SER A 50 15.31 9.93 2.23
N GLY A 51 15.17 10.52 1.04
CA GLY A 51 15.51 9.89 -0.23
C GLY A 51 14.51 8.81 -0.65
N VAL A 52 14.73 8.24 -1.84
CA VAL A 52 13.85 7.19 -2.40
C VAL A 52 14.66 6.04 -2.98
N ASP A 53 14.26 4.81 -2.68
CA ASP A 53 14.80 3.57 -3.23
C ASP A 53 13.78 3.00 -4.21
N ILE A 54 14.18 2.82 -5.46
CA ILE A 54 13.28 2.49 -6.56
C ILE A 54 13.70 1.15 -7.15
N LEU A 55 12.78 0.20 -7.19
CA LEU A 55 12.99 -1.13 -7.72
C LEU A 55 12.02 -1.33 -8.88
N PHE A 56 12.55 -1.46 -10.10
CA PHE A 56 11.77 -1.94 -11.24
C PHE A 56 11.92 -3.44 -11.36
N PHE A 57 10.80 -4.16 -11.29
CA PHE A 57 10.74 -5.54 -11.74
C PHE A 57 10.30 -5.57 -13.21
N GLY A 58 11.07 -6.25 -14.05
CA GLY A 58 10.74 -6.45 -15.47
C GLY A 58 10.52 -7.92 -15.79
N ASP A 59 9.32 -8.25 -16.24
CA ASP A 59 9.01 -9.53 -16.87
C ASP A 59 9.75 -9.66 -18.20
N THR A 60 10.72 -10.56 -18.26
CA THR A 60 11.58 -10.78 -19.44
C THR A 60 11.07 -11.84 -20.41
N SER A 61 9.77 -12.16 -20.34
CA SER A 61 9.11 -13.03 -21.30
C SER A 61 9.25 -12.51 -22.74
N GLY A 62 9.06 -13.40 -23.70
CA GLY A 62 9.28 -13.09 -25.11
C GLY A 62 8.34 -12.01 -25.67
N SER A 63 7.17 -11.81 -25.07
CA SER A 63 6.19 -10.78 -25.46
C SER A 63 6.59 -9.39 -24.99
N MET A 64 7.33 -9.28 -23.88
CA MET A 64 7.67 -8.01 -23.21
C MET A 64 8.86 -7.23 -23.79
N THR A 65 9.50 -7.75 -24.85
CA THR A 65 10.76 -7.17 -25.37
C THR A 65 10.63 -5.68 -25.73
N GLN A 66 9.52 -5.26 -26.35
CA GLN A 66 9.35 -3.88 -26.79
C GLN A 66 9.03 -2.95 -25.60
N GLU A 67 8.25 -3.45 -24.64
CA GLU A 67 7.78 -2.75 -23.45
C GLU A 67 8.98 -2.44 -22.54
N LEU A 68 9.85 -3.43 -22.28
CA LEU A 68 11.07 -3.24 -21.50
C LEU A 68 12.08 -2.32 -22.19
N GLN A 69 12.23 -2.42 -23.52
CA GLN A 69 13.07 -1.48 -24.28
C GLN A 69 12.56 -0.05 -24.14
N THR A 70 11.25 0.13 -24.25
CA THR A 70 10.61 1.44 -24.09
C THR A 70 10.83 1.96 -22.67
N LEU A 71 10.64 1.14 -21.63
CA LEU A 71 10.90 1.54 -20.25
C LEU A 71 12.37 1.95 -20.03
N GLY A 72 13.32 1.22 -20.64
CA GLY A 72 14.73 1.57 -20.62
C GLY A 72 15.02 2.93 -21.24
N GLU A 73 14.33 3.29 -22.33
CA GLU A 73 14.44 4.61 -22.98
C GLU A 73 13.84 5.74 -22.11
N GLU A 74 12.76 5.45 -21.37
CA GLU A 74 12.03 6.43 -20.56
C GLU A 74 12.63 6.68 -19.16
N VAL A 75 13.53 5.83 -18.67
CA VAL A 75 14.10 5.97 -17.30
C VAL A 75 14.79 7.32 -17.07
N SER A 76 15.36 7.90 -18.13
CA SER A 76 16.00 9.21 -18.03
C SER A 76 14.97 10.30 -17.72
N GLN A 77 13.81 10.27 -18.38
CA GLN A 77 12.72 11.20 -18.12
C GLN A 77 12.18 11.01 -16.69
N PHE A 78 11.94 9.76 -16.28
CA PHE A 78 11.50 9.45 -14.91
C PHE A 78 12.43 10.08 -13.86
N ILE A 79 13.74 9.89 -14.01
CA ILE A 79 14.72 10.45 -13.07
C ILE A 79 14.83 11.98 -13.19
N GLU A 80 14.76 12.56 -14.39
CA GLU A 80 14.76 14.02 -14.59
C GLU A 80 13.58 14.72 -13.90
N GLU A 81 12.42 14.07 -13.87
CA GLU A 81 11.26 14.56 -13.13
C GLU A 81 11.41 14.35 -11.61
N LEU A 82 11.93 13.20 -11.18
CA LEU A 82 12.16 12.91 -9.77
C LEU A 82 13.14 13.89 -9.10
N VAL A 83 14.21 14.29 -9.81
CA VAL A 83 15.21 15.23 -9.27
C VAL A 83 14.70 16.66 -9.07
N LEU A 84 13.47 16.97 -9.50
CA LEU A 84 12.78 18.20 -9.11
C LEU A 84 12.39 18.19 -7.62
N TYR A 85 12.28 17.01 -7.01
CA TYR A 85 11.89 16.81 -5.62
C TYR A 85 13.06 16.31 -4.76
N THR A 86 13.86 15.36 -5.26
CA THR A 86 15.00 14.81 -4.51
C THR A 86 16.11 14.30 -5.44
N ASP A 87 17.37 14.60 -5.10
CA ASP A 87 18.56 14.03 -5.72
C ASP A 87 19.09 12.78 -4.98
N ASP A 88 18.43 12.38 -3.88
CA ASP A 88 18.83 11.25 -3.04
C ASP A 88 18.08 9.96 -3.41
N TRP A 89 18.27 9.51 -4.64
CA TRP A 89 17.63 8.30 -5.16
C TRP A 89 18.61 7.13 -5.30
N GLN A 90 18.08 5.92 -5.13
CA GLN A 90 18.71 4.67 -5.54
C GLN A 90 17.78 3.92 -6.49
N LEU A 91 18.33 3.23 -7.49
CA LEU A 91 17.58 2.54 -8.53
C LEU A 91 18.20 1.16 -8.80
N ILE A 92 17.36 0.13 -8.85
CA ILE A 92 17.74 -1.20 -9.36
C ILE A 92 16.72 -1.72 -10.37
N ALA A 93 17.21 -2.50 -11.34
CA ALA A 93 16.41 -3.29 -12.26
C ALA A 93 16.54 -4.77 -11.87
N VAL A 94 15.42 -5.44 -11.59
CA VAL A 94 15.38 -6.85 -11.18
C VAL A 94 14.56 -7.61 -12.21
N THR A 95 15.15 -8.67 -12.77
CA THR A 95 14.49 -9.51 -13.77
C THR A 95 14.51 -10.99 -13.38
N GLY A 96 15.21 -11.34 -12.29
CA GLY A 96 15.55 -12.72 -11.96
C GLY A 96 15.24 -13.16 -10.54
N PRO A 97 15.12 -14.50 -10.33
CA PRO A 97 14.82 -15.09 -9.03
C PRO A 97 15.99 -15.07 -8.05
N ASP A 98 17.21 -14.71 -8.48
CA ASP A 98 18.30 -14.42 -7.56
C ASP A 98 18.16 -13.06 -6.86
N GLY A 99 17.20 -12.23 -7.31
CA GLY A 99 16.94 -10.89 -6.78
C GLY A 99 18.03 -9.87 -7.09
N CYS A 100 19.09 -10.24 -7.79
CA CYS A 100 20.23 -9.34 -7.99
C CYS A 100 19.91 -8.27 -9.03
N GLY A 101 20.09 -7.01 -8.64
CA GLY A 101 19.91 -5.86 -9.52
C GLY A 101 20.87 -5.93 -10.70
N VAL A 102 20.35 -6.04 -11.92
CA VAL A 102 21.18 -6.07 -13.12
C VAL A 102 21.80 -4.69 -13.31
N GLY A 103 23.14 -4.64 -13.30
CA GLY A 103 23.89 -3.39 -13.29
C GLY A 103 24.18 -2.82 -11.88
N GLY A 104 23.63 -3.43 -10.83
CA GLY A 104 23.82 -3.05 -9.43
C GLY A 104 23.00 -1.85 -9.00
N VAL A 105 23.27 -1.35 -7.78
CA VAL A 105 22.59 -0.17 -7.20
C VAL A 105 23.05 1.12 -7.87
N LEU A 106 22.18 1.71 -8.69
CA LEU A 106 22.41 2.98 -9.38
C LEU A 106 22.03 4.15 -8.47
N LYS A 107 22.75 5.26 -8.57
CA LYS A 107 22.55 6.47 -7.76
C LYS A 107 22.77 7.72 -8.61
N ALA A 108 22.47 8.90 -8.08
CA ALA A 108 22.66 10.18 -8.75
C ALA A 108 24.09 10.43 -9.29
N ASN A 109 25.12 9.82 -8.69
CA ASN A 109 26.50 9.95 -9.14
C ASN A 109 27.00 8.78 -10.01
N THR A 110 26.15 7.80 -10.32
CA THR A 110 26.47 6.70 -11.24
C THR A 110 26.55 7.24 -12.67
N ALA A 111 27.73 7.16 -13.27
CA ALA A 111 27.92 7.57 -14.65
C ALA A 111 27.12 6.66 -15.60
N ASN A 112 26.42 7.27 -16.56
CA ASN A 112 25.58 6.57 -17.56
C ASN A 112 24.55 5.63 -16.92
N TYR A 113 23.96 6.02 -15.78
CA TYR A 113 22.96 5.20 -15.08
C TYR A 113 21.79 4.80 -16.00
N SER A 114 21.39 5.66 -16.94
CA SER A 114 20.32 5.39 -17.90
C SER A 114 20.64 4.21 -18.80
N ASP A 115 21.86 4.16 -19.34
CA ASP A 115 22.32 3.07 -20.21
C ASP A 115 22.45 1.77 -19.41
N ILE A 116 22.96 1.84 -18.18
CA ILE A 116 23.09 0.68 -17.29
C ILE A 116 21.72 0.11 -16.94
N PHE A 117 20.75 0.96 -16.59
CA PHE A 117 19.39 0.54 -16.32
C PHE A 117 18.72 -0.06 -17.56
N ALA A 118 18.83 0.61 -18.72
CA ALA A 118 18.22 0.17 -19.96
C ALA A 118 18.77 -1.20 -20.41
N GLU A 119 20.08 -1.44 -20.26
CA GLU A 119 20.67 -2.77 -20.47
C GLU A 119 20.21 -3.78 -19.41
N GLY A 120 20.08 -3.34 -18.16
CA GLY A 120 19.70 -4.19 -17.04
C GLY A 120 18.27 -4.72 -17.13
N ILE A 121 17.29 -3.84 -17.36
CA ILE A 121 15.86 -4.18 -17.33
C ILE A 121 15.44 -5.11 -18.47
N ILE A 122 16.19 -5.15 -19.57
CA ILE A 122 15.95 -6.07 -20.71
C ILE A 122 16.71 -7.39 -20.59
N THR A 123 17.55 -7.57 -19.57
CA THR A 123 18.43 -8.74 -19.44
C THR A 123 17.69 -9.88 -18.74
N PRO A 124 17.42 -11.01 -19.42
CA PRO A 124 16.72 -12.14 -18.80
C PRO A 124 17.61 -12.87 -17.78
N PRO A 125 17.02 -13.51 -16.76
CA PRO A 125 17.74 -14.25 -15.74
C PRO A 125 18.21 -15.63 -16.24
N GLY A 126 19.16 -15.65 -17.17
CA GLY A 126 19.87 -16.87 -17.56
C GLY A 126 18.96 -18.03 -18.00
N GLU A 127 19.22 -19.24 -17.47
CA GLU A 127 18.47 -20.46 -17.83
C GLU A 127 17.20 -20.69 -16.98
N ASP A 128 17.01 -19.92 -15.91
CA ASP A 128 15.86 -20.03 -15.01
C ASP A 128 14.74 -19.09 -15.49
N LEU A 129 14.04 -19.51 -16.55
CA LEU A 129 12.89 -18.80 -17.14
C LEU A 129 11.67 -18.84 -16.21
N VAL A 130 11.71 -18.03 -15.16
CA VAL A 130 10.57 -17.71 -14.29
C VAL A 130 10.27 -16.22 -14.45
N ASP A 131 9.89 -15.87 -15.67
CA ASP A 131 9.80 -14.48 -16.13
C ASP A 131 8.66 -13.71 -15.42
N GLU A 132 7.57 -14.38 -15.02
CA GLU A 132 6.45 -13.73 -14.32
C GLU A 132 6.48 -13.89 -12.76
N TRP A 133 7.64 -14.17 -12.15
CA TRP A 133 7.77 -14.30 -10.69
C TRP A 133 8.06 -12.96 -9.99
N GLY A 134 7.35 -11.90 -10.37
CA GLY A 134 7.70 -10.55 -9.94
C GLY A 134 7.61 -10.33 -8.43
N LEU A 135 6.58 -10.86 -7.75
CA LEU A 135 6.47 -10.73 -6.29
C LEU A 135 7.63 -11.42 -5.57
N TYR A 136 8.01 -12.61 -6.02
CA TYR A 136 9.15 -13.35 -5.48
C TYR A 136 10.48 -12.65 -5.76
N ASN A 137 10.72 -12.20 -6.99
CA ASN A 137 11.96 -11.55 -7.39
C ASN A 137 12.18 -10.24 -6.61
N VAL A 138 11.11 -9.46 -6.40
CA VAL A 138 11.14 -8.27 -5.54
C VAL A 138 11.50 -8.63 -4.10
N GLN A 139 10.86 -9.65 -3.51
CA GLN A 139 11.20 -10.10 -2.17
C GLN A 139 12.69 -10.48 -2.07
N MET A 140 13.20 -11.28 -3.01
CA MET A 140 14.61 -11.69 -3.04
C MET A 140 15.54 -10.50 -3.18
N ALA A 141 15.20 -9.50 -4.00
CA ALA A 141 16.01 -8.31 -4.15
C ALA A 141 16.16 -7.51 -2.86
N LEU A 142 15.11 -7.46 -2.03
CA LEU A 142 15.16 -6.82 -0.72
C LEU A 142 15.93 -7.64 0.31
N GLU A 143 15.85 -8.97 0.26
CA GLU A 143 16.69 -9.85 1.08
C GLU A 143 18.18 -9.65 0.74
N GLU A 144 18.52 -9.62 -0.55
CA GLU A 144 19.86 -9.38 -1.09
C GLU A 144 20.37 -7.95 -0.86
N SER A 145 19.55 -7.06 -0.30
CA SER A 145 19.97 -5.70 0.08
C SER A 145 20.72 -5.66 1.41
N SER A 146 20.74 -6.77 2.15
CA SER A 146 21.44 -6.94 3.42
C SER A 146 22.96 -7.01 3.24
N ASP A 147 23.71 -6.85 4.35
CA ASP A 147 25.18 -6.95 4.38
C ASP A 147 25.69 -8.24 3.70
N GLY A 148 26.51 -8.08 2.65
CA GLY A 148 27.10 -9.18 1.89
C GLY A 148 26.24 -9.74 0.76
N GLY A 149 25.02 -9.24 0.58
CA GLY A 149 24.16 -9.56 -0.57
C GLY A 149 24.53 -8.77 -1.82
N CYS A 150 24.02 -9.17 -2.98
CA CYS A 150 24.37 -8.53 -4.25
C CYS A 150 23.78 -7.11 -4.42
N ASN A 151 22.74 -6.77 -3.65
CA ASN A 151 22.13 -5.45 -3.61
C ASN A 151 22.52 -4.66 -2.35
N GLU A 152 23.60 -5.04 -1.66
CA GLU A 152 24.01 -4.43 -0.39
C GLU A 152 23.90 -2.89 -0.42
N GLY A 153 23.10 -2.35 0.50
CA GLY A 153 22.88 -0.91 0.65
C GLY A 153 21.82 -0.32 -0.29
N PHE A 154 21.06 -1.12 -1.03
CA PHE A 154 19.91 -0.66 -1.82
C PHE A 154 18.76 -0.14 -0.95
N ILE A 155 18.41 -0.82 0.14
CA ILE A 155 17.31 -0.38 1.01
C ILE A 155 17.84 0.43 2.18
N ARG A 156 17.42 1.68 2.27
CA ARG A 156 17.80 2.61 3.35
C ARG A 156 16.66 2.77 4.33
N GLU A 157 16.96 2.83 5.63
CA GLU A 157 15.95 2.84 6.70
C GLU A 157 14.98 4.02 6.62
N GLU A 158 15.50 5.21 6.32
CA GLU A 158 14.71 6.44 6.28
C GLU A 158 14.10 6.69 4.90
N ALA A 159 14.70 6.15 3.82
CA ALA A 159 14.20 6.32 2.47
C ALA A 159 12.88 5.61 2.25
N ARG A 160 12.05 6.17 1.38
CA ARG A 160 10.89 5.46 0.87
C ARG A 160 11.32 4.35 -0.08
N LEU A 161 10.63 3.23 -0.11
CA LEU A 161 10.74 2.21 -1.17
C LEU A 161 9.58 2.36 -2.15
N HIS A 162 9.87 2.44 -3.45
CA HIS A 162 8.88 2.33 -4.51
C HIS A 162 9.22 1.12 -5.39
N VAL A 163 8.35 0.12 -5.40
CA VAL A 163 8.43 -1.04 -6.27
C VAL A 163 7.50 -0.81 -7.46
N ILE A 164 8.02 -0.95 -8.67
CA ILE A 164 7.28 -0.77 -9.91
C ILE A 164 7.38 -2.05 -10.74
N PHE A 165 6.24 -2.68 -11.01
CA PHE A 165 6.16 -3.89 -11.85
C PHE A 165 5.89 -3.53 -13.31
N ILE A 166 6.48 -4.24 -14.26
CA ILE A 166 6.06 -4.22 -15.66
C ILE A 166 5.93 -5.65 -16.18
N SER A 167 4.72 -6.02 -16.62
CA SER A 167 4.39 -7.36 -17.12
C SER A 167 3.09 -7.32 -17.93
N ASP A 168 2.98 -8.16 -18.94
CA ASP A 168 1.75 -8.39 -19.71
C ASP A 168 0.97 -9.63 -19.25
N GLU A 169 1.34 -10.20 -18.10
CA GLU A 169 0.73 -11.40 -17.53
C GLU A 169 0.50 -11.33 -16.00
N ASP A 170 -0.22 -12.32 -15.48
CA ASP A 170 -0.45 -12.50 -14.04
C ASP A 170 0.89 -12.82 -13.33
N ASP A 171 1.05 -12.37 -12.09
CA ASP A 171 2.17 -12.87 -11.28
C ASP A 171 2.01 -14.37 -11.00
N ASN A 172 3.02 -15.15 -11.39
CA ASN A 172 3.07 -16.60 -11.21
C ASN A 172 4.01 -17.01 -10.05
N SER A 173 4.31 -16.09 -9.12
CA SER A 173 5.21 -16.36 -8.01
C SER A 173 4.77 -17.57 -7.16
N PRO A 174 5.70 -18.28 -6.50
CA PRO A 174 5.37 -19.45 -5.68
C PRO A 174 4.18 -19.20 -4.74
N GLY A 175 3.15 -20.01 -4.88
CA GLY A 175 1.87 -19.83 -4.18
C GLY A 175 0.68 -19.63 -5.13
N TRP A 176 0.91 -19.04 -6.31
CA TRP A 176 -0.12 -18.85 -7.35
C TRP A 176 -0.83 -20.17 -7.73
N ASP A 177 -0.05 -21.19 -8.11
CA ASP A 177 -0.54 -22.53 -8.51
C ASP A 177 -1.35 -23.27 -7.44
N SER A 178 -1.36 -22.79 -6.19
CA SER A 178 -2.22 -23.35 -5.15
C SER A 178 -3.70 -23.00 -5.33
N GLY A 179 -4.01 -22.04 -6.22
CA GLY A 179 -5.36 -21.49 -6.41
C GLY A 179 -5.83 -20.62 -5.25
N ASN A 180 -4.91 -20.17 -4.38
CA ASN A 180 -5.19 -19.24 -3.31
C ASN A 180 -5.16 -17.80 -3.85
N PRO A 181 -6.31 -17.10 -3.96
CA PRO A 181 -6.34 -15.73 -4.48
C PRO A 181 -5.68 -14.71 -3.54
N ALA A 182 -5.25 -15.12 -2.34
CA ALA A 182 -4.59 -14.27 -1.36
C ALA A 182 -3.10 -14.63 -1.14
N TYR A 183 -2.47 -15.38 -2.05
CA TYR A 183 -1.05 -15.76 -1.93
C TYR A 183 -0.12 -14.53 -1.87
N TRP A 184 -0.47 -13.46 -2.59
CA TRP A 184 0.25 -12.19 -2.62
C TRP A 184 0.45 -11.55 -1.23
N LYS A 185 -0.43 -11.86 -0.25
CA LYS A 185 -0.36 -11.28 1.11
C LYS A 185 0.92 -11.66 1.84
N GLU A 186 1.46 -12.83 1.56
CA GLU A 186 2.74 -13.26 2.14
C GLU A 186 3.88 -12.41 1.62
N TYR A 187 3.89 -12.10 0.31
CA TYR A 187 4.86 -11.20 -0.31
C TYR A 187 4.70 -9.75 0.16
N TYR A 188 3.47 -9.24 0.26
CA TYR A 188 3.21 -7.90 0.82
C TYR A 188 3.80 -7.78 2.23
N SER A 189 3.53 -8.76 3.09
CA SER A 189 4.07 -8.81 4.45
C SER A 189 5.61 -8.91 4.47
N ALA A 190 6.20 -9.71 3.59
CA ALA A 190 7.64 -9.87 3.50
C ALA A 190 8.31 -8.56 3.06
N ILE A 191 7.82 -7.96 1.98
CA ILE A 191 8.36 -6.72 1.39
C ILE A 191 8.24 -5.55 2.37
N THR A 192 7.05 -5.32 2.94
CA THR A 192 6.82 -4.20 3.85
C THR A 192 7.59 -4.32 5.16
N SER A 193 7.93 -5.53 5.59
CA SER A 193 8.73 -5.75 6.81
C SER A 193 10.17 -5.22 6.74
N HIS A 194 10.66 -4.84 5.56
CA HIS A 194 11.95 -4.18 5.41
C HIS A 194 11.92 -2.69 5.79
N LYS A 195 10.74 -2.10 6.01
CA LYS A 195 10.56 -0.72 6.46
C LYS A 195 9.93 -0.70 7.86
N LYS A 196 10.08 0.42 8.57
CA LYS A 196 9.48 0.59 9.90
C LYS A 196 7.96 0.67 9.80
N ASP A 197 7.51 1.43 8.82
CA ASP A 197 6.11 1.75 8.57
C ASP A 197 5.80 1.36 7.12
N PHE A 198 4.63 0.73 6.91
CA PHE A 198 4.27 0.25 5.56
C PHE A 198 3.98 1.42 4.61
N GLU A 199 3.65 2.60 5.15
CA GLU A 199 3.50 3.85 4.41
C GLU A 199 4.80 4.30 3.72
N GLN A 200 5.96 3.77 4.15
CA GLN A 200 7.23 3.96 3.45
C GLN A 200 7.38 3.05 2.23
N VAL A 201 6.42 2.19 1.93
CA VAL A 201 6.43 1.31 0.75
C VAL A 201 5.30 1.71 -0.18
N MET A 202 5.63 1.81 -1.46
CA MET A 202 4.69 2.05 -2.55
C MET A 202 4.85 0.95 -3.59
N PHE A 203 3.73 0.45 -4.09
CA PHE A 203 3.66 -0.46 -5.23
C PHE A 203 2.93 0.23 -6.37
N SER A 204 3.56 0.31 -7.54
CA SER A 204 2.92 0.74 -8.79
C SER A 204 3.18 -0.29 -9.88
N GLY A 205 2.52 -0.15 -11.03
CA GLY A 205 2.73 -1.05 -12.15
C GLY A 205 2.37 -0.47 -13.50
N ILE A 206 3.00 -1.03 -14.52
CA ILE A 206 2.62 -0.96 -15.93
C ILE A 206 2.19 -2.39 -16.29
N ILE A 207 0.92 -2.70 -16.05
CA ILE A 207 0.42 -4.09 -16.09
C ILE A 207 -0.84 -4.23 -16.94
N GLY A 208 -1.19 -5.46 -17.27
CA GLY A 208 -2.46 -5.77 -17.91
C GLY A 208 -3.66 -5.36 -17.03
N PRO A 209 -4.70 -4.73 -17.61
CA PRO A 209 -5.81 -4.19 -16.83
C PRO A 209 -6.66 -5.30 -16.20
N VAL A 210 -6.81 -5.26 -14.87
CA VAL A 210 -7.66 -6.20 -14.12
C VAL A 210 -9.14 -5.82 -14.28
N PRO A 211 -10.07 -6.79 -14.51
CA PRO A 211 -9.88 -8.24 -14.34
C PRO A 211 -9.66 -9.04 -15.63
N ASP A 212 -9.72 -8.42 -16.80
CA ASP A 212 -9.86 -9.17 -18.07
C ASP A 212 -8.63 -9.06 -18.99
N GLY A 213 -7.66 -8.22 -18.67
CA GLY A 213 -6.57 -7.88 -19.59
C GLY A 213 -7.06 -7.09 -20.80
N CYS A 214 -6.30 -7.15 -21.90
CA CYS A 214 -6.68 -6.63 -23.21
C CYS A 214 -6.11 -7.53 -24.31
N ASP A 215 -6.45 -7.30 -25.58
CA ASP A 215 -5.95 -8.01 -26.78
C ASP A 215 -5.12 -9.29 -26.52
N ASP A 216 -3.78 -9.21 -26.58
CA ASP A 216 -2.83 -10.31 -26.35
C ASP A 216 -2.13 -10.21 -24.98
N VAL A 217 -2.72 -9.46 -24.04
CA VAL A 217 -2.19 -9.14 -22.70
C VAL A 217 -3.13 -9.73 -21.64
N GLU A 218 -2.63 -10.61 -20.78
CA GLU A 218 -3.37 -11.13 -19.64
C GLU A 218 -3.52 -10.05 -18.54
N PRO A 219 -4.52 -10.15 -17.64
CA PRO A 219 -4.55 -9.26 -16.47
C PRO A 219 -3.28 -9.41 -15.63
N GLY A 220 -2.93 -8.39 -14.84
CA GLY A 220 -1.81 -8.46 -13.88
C GLY A 220 -2.26 -8.72 -12.44
N HIS A 221 -2.97 -9.82 -12.18
CA HIS A 221 -3.32 -10.22 -10.81
C HIS A 221 -2.05 -10.48 -9.97
N GLY A 222 -2.16 -10.37 -8.64
CA GLY A 222 -1.00 -10.40 -7.75
C GLY A 222 -0.29 -9.04 -7.69
N TYR A 223 0.14 -8.49 -8.84
CA TYR A 223 0.68 -7.13 -8.91
C TYR A 223 -0.37 -6.09 -8.53
N ALA A 224 -1.55 -6.15 -9.18
CA ALA A 224 -2.65 -5.23 -8.92
C ALA A 224 -3.13 -5.28 -7.46
N ASP A 225 -3.05 -6.45 -6.82
CA ASP A 225 -3.40 -6.61 -5.42
C ASP A 225 -2.45 -5.82 -4.50
N LEU A 226 -1.14 -5.86 -4.74
CA LEU A 226 -0.16 -5.07 -3.99
C LEU A 226 -0.33 -3.56 -4.24
N ILE A 227 -0.54 -3.17 -5.50
CA ILE A 227 -0.75 -1.78 -5.90
C ILE A 227 -1.96 -1.18 -5.16
N SER A 228 -3.04 -1.95 -5.04
CA SER A 228 -4.25 -1.54 -4.33
C SER A 228 -4.05 -1.37 -2.82
N GLU A 229 -3.11 -2.08 -2.19
CA GLU A 229 -2.88 -1.94 -0.75
C GLU A 229 -2.19 -0.61 -0.40
N THR A 230 -1.38 -0.07 -1.32
CA THR A 230 -0.65 1.20 -1.11
C THR A 230 -1.26 2.39 -1.84
N GLU A 231 -2.39 2.20 -2.55
CA GLU A 231 -3.01 3.22 -3.40
C GLU A 231 -2.03 3.78 -4.44
N GLY A 232 -1.21 2.89 -5.01
CA GLY A 232 -0.22 3.26 -6.01
C GLY A 232 -0.76 3.31 -7.42
N GLU A 233 0.13 3.66 -8.35
CA GLU A 233 -0.26 3.92 -9.72
C GLU A 233 -0.35 2.63 -10.53
N ASN A 234 -1.50 2.41 -11.17
CA ASN A 234 -1.72 1.28 -12.07
C ASN A 234 -1.90 1.81 -13.49
N LEU A 235 -0.80 1.83 -14.24
CA LEU A 235 -0.80 2.17 -15.66
C LEU A 235 -1.11 0.91 -16.47
N SER A 236 -1.99 1.05 -17.45
CA SER A 236 -2.34 -0.03 -18.37
C SER A 236 -1.26 -0.19 -19.42
N ILE A 237 -0.65 -1.37 -19.50
CA ILE A 237 0.35 -1.69 -20.53
C ILE A 237 -0.24 -1.66 -21.96
N CYS A 238 -1.57 -1.79 -22.06
CA CYS A 238 -2.33 -1.72 -23.30
C CYS A 238 -2.52 -0.31 -23.85
N ASP A 239 -2.28 0.71 -23.01
CA ASP A 239 -2.42 2.11 -23.35
C ASP A 239 -1.06 2.75 -23.66
N ASN A 240 -1.08 4.04 -24.00
CA ASN A 240 0.14 4.81 -24.22
C ASN A 240 0.76 5.26 -22.87
N TRP A 241 1.10 4.30 -22.01
CA TRP A 241 1.59 4.51 -20.65
C TRP A 241 2.86 5.38 -20.58
N GLN A 242 3.61 5.48 -21.67
CA GLN A 242 4.81 6.32 -21.75
C GLN A 242 4.48 7.80 -21.49
N THR A 243 3.30 8.26 -21.89
CA THR A 243 2.88 9.65 -21.59
C THR A 243 2.46 9.86 -20.14
N ASP A 244 2.35 8.79 -19.36
CA ASP A 244 1.87 8.79 -17.99
C ASP A 244 2.97 8.42 -16.98
N ILE A 245 4.24 8.29 -17.42
CA ILE A 245 5.40 8.02 -16.54
C ILE A 245 5.50 9.01 -15.37
N SER A 246 5.08 10.26 -15.57
CA SER A 246 5.05 11.29 -14.52
C SER A 246 4.17 10.90 -13.33
N ARG A 247 3.15 10.04 -13.53
CA ARG A 247 2.32 9.52 -12.45
C ARG A 247 3.12 8.56 -11.55
N LEU A 248 3.97 7.71 -12.12
CA LEU A 248 4.88 6.86 -11.33
C LEU A 248 5.87 7.72 -10.53
N VAL A 249 6.33 8.84 -11.09
CA VAL A 249 7.17 9.80 -10.35
C VAL A 249 6.38 10.42 -9.20
N ASP A 250 5.14 10.84 -9.43
CA ASP A 250 4.26 11.36 -8.36
C ASP A 250 4.05 10.33 -7.25
N ALA A 251 3.72 9.07 -7.60
CA ALA A 251 3.59 7.98 -6.63
C ALA A 251 4.86 7.73 -5.82
N THR A 252 6.04 7.95 -6.41
CA THR A 252 7.34 7.84 -5.72
C THR A 252 7.44 8.82 -4.54
N ILE A 253 6.86 10.02 -4.67
CA ILE A 253 7.00 11.10 -3.69
C ILE A 253 5.74 11.32 -2.83
N SER A 254 4.59 10.78 -3.22
CA SER A 254 3.27 11.02 -2.60
C SER A 254 2.89 10.00 -1.52
N TYR A 255 2.40 10.45 -0.37
CA TYR A 255 1.95 9.64 0.77
C TYR A 255 0.41 9.72 0.88
N PRO A 256 -0.33 8.77 0.28
CA PRO A 256 -1.79 8.84 0.26
C PRO A 256 -2.43 8.38 1.57
N LEU A 257 -1.71 7.61 2.40
CA LEU A 257 -2.24 6.94 3.59
C LEU A 257 -1.41 7.27 4.84
N PHE A 258 -2.10 7.47 5.96
CA PHE A 258 -1.51 7.70 7.27
C PHE A 258 -2.25 6.88 8.33
N SER A 259 -1.67 5.76 8.77
CA SER A 259 -2.28 4.93 9.81
C SER A 259 -2.24 5.59 11.17
N LEU A 260 -3.33 5.43 11.92
CA LEU A 260 -3.44 5.97 13.27
C LEU A 260 -3.14 4.88 14.31
N GLU A 261 -2.39 5.19 15.37
CA GLU A 261 -2.07 4.18 16.41
C GLU A 261 -3.29 3.80 17.29
N LYS A 262 -4.35 4.61 17.23
CA LYS A 262 -5.58 4.46 18.02
C LYS A 262 -6.78 4.70 17.12
N VAL A 263 -7.84 3.94 17.34
CA VAL A 263 -9.11 4.14 16.63
C VAL A 263 -9.69 5.49 17.04
N PRO A 264 -9.81 6.45 16.10
CA PRO A 264 -10.29 7.79 16.41
C PRO A 264 -11.81 7.80 16.62
N ILE A 265 -12.27 8.81 17.35
CA ILE A 265 -13.62 9.32 17.20
C ILE A 265 -13.61 10.13 15.90
N GLU A 266 -14.15 9.58 14.82
CA GLU A 266 -14.00 10.12 13.45
C GLU A 266 -14.29 11.63 13.34
N SER A 267 -15.35 12.11 14.00
CA SER A 267 -15.75 13.52 13.98
C SER A 267 -14.76 14.48 14.66
N SER A 268 -13.73 13.96 15.32
CA SER A 268 -12.69 14.74 16.01
C SER A 268 -11.39 14.85 15.21
N ILE A 269 -11.24 14.07 14.14
CA ILE A 269 -10.02 14.04 13.32
C ILE A 269 -9.81 15.44 12.71
N GLN A 270 -8.60 15.95 12.90
CA GLN A 270 -8.10 17.18 12.30
C GLN A 270 -6.77 16.88 11.63
N VAL A 271 -6.71 17.12 10.33
CA VAL A 271 -5.50 16.93 9.53
C VAL A 271 -4.90 18.29 9.23
N ILE A 272 -3.59 18.41 9.47
CA ILE A 272 -2.82 19.65 9.31
C ILE A 272 -1.61 19.31 8.44
N ILE A 273 -1.46 19.99 7.31
CA ILE A 273 -0.28 19.88 6.44
C ILE A 273 0.41 21.24 6.42
N ASP A 274 1.71 21.28 6.72
CA ASP A 274 2.53 22.50 6.73
C ASP A 274 1.92 23.65 7.58
N GLY A 275 1.20 23.27 8.64
CA GLY A 275 0.51 24.20 9.55
C GLY A 275 -0.88 24.64 9.08
N GLU A 276 -1.37 24.19 7.93
CA GLU A 276 -2.70 24.50 7.41
C GLU A 276 -3.68 23.34 7.59
N THR A 277 -4.89 23.63 8.06
CA THR A 277 -5.94 22.63 8.24
C THR A 277 -6.49 22.17 6.89
N GLN A 278 -6.48 20.86 6.68
CA GLN A 278 -7.01 20.21 5.49
C GLN A 278 -8.42 19.68 5.73
N ASN A 279 -9.23 19.69 4.66
CA ASN A 279 -10.59 19.15 4.66
C ASN A 279 -10.84 18.16 3.51
N ALA A 280 -9.91 18.03 2.57
CA ALA A 280 -9.98 17.10 1.45
C ALA A 280 -9.20 15.83 1.84
N TRP A 281 -9.83 15.02 2.68
CA TRP A 281 -9.33 13.73 3.14
C TRP A 281 -10.51 12.92 3.65
N ASP A 282 -10.37 11.60 3.64
CA ASP A 282 -11.34 10.66 4.20
C ASP A 282 -10.69 9.83 5.32
N TYR A 283 -11.52 9.26 6.19
CA TYR A 283 -11.06 8.28 7.17
C TYR A 283 -11.54 6.89 6.77
N GLU A 284 -10.59 5.98 6.60
CA GLU A 284 -10.85 4.60 6.24
C GLU A 284 -10.83 3.71 7.48
N SER A 285 -12.02 3.36 7.97
CA SER A 285 -12.15 2.56 9.20
C SER A 285 -11.56 1.15 9.12
N GLU A 286 -11.43 0.56 7.92
CA GLU A 286 -10.87 -0.78 7.73
C GLU A 286 -9.35 -0.79 7.93
N ARG A 287 -8.67 0.24 7.42
CA ARG A 287 -7.23 0.45 7.57
C ARG A 287 -6.88 1.24 8.84
N ASN A 288 -7.86 1.87 9.48
CA ASN A 288 -7.69 2.81 10.58
C ASN A 288 -6.68 3.92 10.19
N ALA A 289 -6.92 4.53 9.03
CA ALA A 289 -6.02 5.49 8.40
C ALA A 289 -6.76 6.72 7.87
N VAL A 290 -6.07 7.85 7.81
CA VAL A 290 -6.48 9.00 7.01
C VAL A 290 -5.97 8.80 5.58
N TYR A 291 -6.84 9.07 4.60
CA TYR A 291 -6.59 8.86 3.18
C TYR A 291 -6.83 10.15 2.37
N PHE A 292 -6.01 10.35 1.34
CA PHE A 292 -6.12 11.43 0.37
C PHE A 292 -6.36 10.86 -1.03
N GLU A 293 -7.57 11.06 -1.57
CA GLU A 293 -7.89 10.71 -2.97
C GLU A 293 -7.26 11.69 -3.97
N GLU A 294 -7.20 12.98 -3.61
CA GLU A 294 -6.65 14.04 -4.45
C GLU A 294 -5.59 14.84 -3.67
N ASP A 295 -4.52 15.22 -4.38
CA ASP A 295 -3.40 16.04 -3.86
C ASP A 295 -2.83 15.52 -2.52
N PRO A 296 -2.39 14.24 -2.46
CA PRO A 296 -1.82 13.66 -1.25
C PRO A 296 -0.56 14.43 -0.81
N PRO A 297 -0.26 14.44 0.50
CA PRO A 297 1.01 14.97 0.99
C PRO A 297 2.19 14.33 0.26
N LYS A 298 3.23 15.12 0.00
CA LYS A 298 4.43 14.71 -0.71
C LYS A 298 5.66 14.81 0.18
N LEU A 299 6.76 14.21 -0.27
CA LEU A 299 8.08 14.46 0.29
C LEU A 299 8.29 15.98 0.47
N GLY A 300 8.63 16.35 1.70
CA GLY A 300 8.85 17.68 2.20
C GLY A 300 7.71 18.29 3.01
N ASN A 301 6.54 17.66 3.07
CA ASN A 301 5.44 18.14 3.91
C ASN A 301 5.58 17.68 5.39
N ASP A 302 5.21 18.57 6.33
CA ASP A 302 4.96 18.24 7.74
C ASP A 302 3.49 17.89 7.90
N VAL A 303 3.19 16.62 8.18
CA VAL A 303 1.81 16.14 8.38
C VAL A 303 1.57 15.94 9.87
N ARG A 304 0.47 16.49 10.38
CA ARG A 304 0.02 16.29 11.75
C ARG A 304 -1.46 15.93 11.78
N ILE A 305 -1.77 14.84 12.46
CA ILE A 305 -3.15 14.39 12.65
C ILE A 305 -3.47 14.40 14.14
N ILE A 306 -4.54 15.12 14.51
CA ILE A 306 -5.02 15.25 15.88
C ILE A 306 -6.40 14.63 15.96
N TYR A 307 -6.64 13.79 16.97
CA TYR A 307 -7.93 13.13 17.13
C TYR A 307 -8.17 12.68 18.57
N ASP A 308 -9.43 12.62 18.95
CA ASP A 308 -9.87 12.02 20.21
C ASP A 308 -10.06 10.51 20.05
N TYR A 309 -9.84 9.76 21.13
CA TYR A 309 -10.10 8.32 21.18
C TYR A 309 -10.64 7.91 22.56
N TYR A 310 -11.38 6.79 22.60
CA TYR A 310 -11.85 6.21 23.85
C TYR A 310 -10.71 5.47 24.57
N PHE A 311 -10.53 5.80 25.84
CA PHE A 311 -9.58 5.18 26.75
C PHE A 311 -10.35 4.40 27.82
N ASP A 312 -10.14 3.09 27.85
CA ASP A 312 -10.62 2.17 28.89
C ASP A 312 -9.52 1.83 29.91
#